data_AF-A0A7X7E310-F1
#
_entry.id   AF-A0A7X7E310-F1
#
_cell.length_a   1.000
_cell.length_b   1.000
_cell.length_c   1.000
_cell.angle_alpha   90.00
_cell.angle_beta   90.00
_cell.angle_gamma   90.00
#
_symmetry.space_group_name_H-M   'P 1'
#
loop_
_entity.id
_entity.type
_entity.pdbx_description
1 polymer ?
#
loop_
_entity_poly.entity_id
_entity_poly.type
_entity_poly.pdbx_seq_one_letter_code
_entity_poly.pdbx_strand_id
1 'polypeptide(L)'
;MSVNSIDANQDTVNTDGSFDEKSSLPKKARPCNMETLFNLQNLPCPYCGKRIIQKVIYESMIHQFKDWETDFLSGKLSASEYSAQLIQTLSPFQEDFHPIEAAVFKRLSGAHRKNPEKSLQQLIVEMRPEALKYLHKTELGILDNIADLGKYLPERANRRLYRIVSEGKSIILDDNPYRPFRRKTFLREINSLHITSRDIAVLVAINTALKLPTSSDNPNAFIVKYSQHKKFNKSEFVKSSDIASRFILSSSPTVDHVHPKSLGGADIDTNKAVTCFHCNNRKTDIPFSTWLIDHPQALINAQKYADRIINEINEGNFSGTTYLKELDNTLLKLSNGAIRLDLSELKDEAQLTNEV
;
A
#
# COMPACT_ATOMS: atom_id res chain seq x y z
N MET A 1 -52.36 28.51 -13.01
CA MET A 1 -53.74 28.97 -12.76
C MET A 1 -54.66 28.14 -13.61
N SER A 2 -55.77 27.70 -13.00
CA SER A 2 -56.89 26.94 -13.59
C SER A 2 -56.65 25.45 -13.79
N VAL A 3 -57.47 24.51 -13.30
CA VAL A 3 -58.49 24.42 -12.23
C VAL A 3 -59.06 23.00 -12.37
N ASN A 4 -59.19 22.30 -11.23
CA ASN A 4 -60.19 21.29 -10.80
C ASN A 4 -60.58 20.13 -11.77
N SER A 5 -61.10 18.97 -11.38
CA SER A 5 -61.94 18.56 -10.23
C SER A 5 -61.98 17.01 -10.24
N ILE A 6 -61.85 16.29 -9.12
CA ILE A 6 -62.87 15.94 -8.10
C ILE A 6 -63.70 14.67 -8.44
N ASP A 7 -63.71 13.74 -7.48
CA ASP A 7 -64.71 12.70 -7.12
C ASP A 7 -64.88 11.44 -8.00
N ALA A 8 -65.27 10.26 -7.48
CA ALA A 8 -65.40 9.70 -6.13
C ALA A 8 -65.68 8.17 -6.26
N ASN A 9 -65.51 7.47 -5.14
CA ASN A 9 -65.78 6.06 -4.80
C ASN A 9 -66.98 5.35 -5.50
N GLN A 10 -66.88 4.03 -5.75
CA GLN A 10 -67.47 2.96 -4.90
C GLN A 10 -67.35 1.55 -5.51
N ASP A 11 -66.88 0.63 -4.66
CA ASP A 11 -67.28 -0.77 -4.41
C ASP A 11 -67.60 -1.75 -5.55
N THR A 12 -66.93 -2.92 -5.53
CA THR A 12 -67.60 -4.24 -5.40
C THR A 12 -66.58 -5.36 -5.13
N VAL A 13 -67.03 -6.35 -4.36
CA VAL A 13 -66.27 -7.43 -3.72
C VAL A 13 -66.53 -8.77 -4.43
N ASN A 14 -65.46 -9.58 -4.53
CA ASN A 14 -65.33 -11.05 -4.69
C ASN A 14 -65.85 -11.77 -5.95
N THR A 15 -64.97 -12.58 -6.57
CA THR A 15 -64.97 -14.06 -6.40
C THR A 15 -63.73 -14.69 -7.06
N ASP A 16 -63.36 -15.86 -6.52
CA ASP A 16 -62.15 -16.66 -6.69
C ASP A 16 -61.76 -17.08 -8.11
N GLY A 17 -60.45 -17.33 -8.31
CA GLY A 17 -60.00 -18.40 -9.20
C GLY A 17 -58.69 -18.16 -9.95
N SER A 18 -57.70 -19.00 -9.61
CA SER A 18 -56.70 -19.59 -10.53
C SER A 18 -55.35 -18.88 -10.81
N PHE A 19 -54.31 -19.53 -10.28
CA PHE A 19 -52.96 -19.75 -10.84
C PHE A 19 -52.08 -18.53 -11.17
N ASP A 20 -51.32 -18.09 -10.15
CA ASP A 20 -50.09 -17.32 -10.33
C ASP A 20 -48.94 -18.25 -10.72
N GLU A 21 -48.68 -18.38 -12.02
CA GLU A 21 -47.44 -18.93 -12.56
C GLU A 21 -46.33 -17.88 -12.40
N LYS A 22 -45.75 -17.77 -11.20
CA LYS A 22 -44.52 -17.00 -10.98
C LYS A 22 -43.36 -17.72 -11.66
N SER A 23 -43.08 -17.32 -12.90
CA SER A 23 -41.80 -17.58 -13.55
C SER A 23 -40.65 -17.14 -12.64
N SER A 24 -39.92 -18.11 -12.12
CA SER A 24 -38.72 -17.91 -11.32
C SER A 24 -37.59 -17.48 -12.24
N LEU A 25 -37.47 -16.16 -12.46
CA LEU A 25 -36.23 -15.59 -12.99
C LEU A 25 -35.10 -15.89 -11.99
N PRO A 26 -33.91 -16.34 -12.45
CA PRO A 26 -32.81 -16.64 -11.55
C PRO A 26 -32.42 -15.40 -10.76
N LYS A 27 -32.26 -15.56 -9.44
CA LYS A 27 -31.78 -14.50 -8.54
C LYS A 27 -30.47 -13.95 -9.11
N LYS A 28 -30.46 -12.65 -9.47
CA LYS A 28 -29.25 -11.94 -9.90
C LYS A 28 -28.09 -12.24 -8.93
N ALA A 29 -26.97 -12.72 -9.46
CA ALA A 29 -25.73 -12.89 -8.71
C ALA A 29 -25.40 -11.59 -7.96
N ARG A 30 -25.04 -11.71 -6.68
CA ARG A 30 -24.67 -10.55 -5.87
C ARG A 30 -23.34 -10.00 -6.44
N PRO A 31 -23.19 -8.66 -6.59
CA PRO A 31 -21.94 -8.09 -7.06
C PRO A 31 -20.78 -8.43 -6.11
N CYS A 32 -19.59 -8.61 -6.66
CA CYS A 32 -18.36 -8.86 -5.93
C CYS A 32 -18.14 -7.75 -4.87
N ASN A 33 -18.24 -8.11 -3.59
CA ASN A 33 -17.94 -7.18 -2.51
C ASN A 33 -16.44 -7.22 -2.21
N MET A 34 -15.73 -6.12 -2.49
CA MET A 34 -14.30 -5.97 -2.16
C MET A 34 -14.02 -6.19 -0.66
N GLU A 35 -15.00 -5.92 0.21
CA GLU A 35 -14.89 -6.18 1.65
C GLU A 35 -14.72 -7.67 1.96
N THR A 36 -15.31 -8.56 1.16
CA THR A 36 -15.10 -10.01 1.30
C THR A 36 -13.68 -10.38 0.93
N LEU A 37 -13.17 -9.85 -0.20
CA LEU A 37 -11.79 -10.07 -0.64
C LEU A 37 -10.76 -9.57 0.39
N PHE A 38 -11.02 -8.43 1.03
CA PHE A 38 -10.18 -7.87 2.09
C PHE A 38 -10.02 -8.78 3.31
N ASN A 39 -10.95 -9.72 3.51
CA ASN A 39 -10.96 -10.63 4.64
C ASN A 39 -10.73 -12.08 4.24
N LEU A 40 -10.33 -12.36 2.99
CA LEU A 40 -9.93 -13.69 2.59
C LEU A 40 -8.61 -14.09 3.26
N GLN A 41 -8.60 -15.27 3.88
CA GLN A 41 -7.41 -15.81 4.50
C GLN A 41 -6.37 -16.16 3.43
N ASN A 42 -5.09 -15.91 3.69
CA ASN A 42 -3.99 -16.28 2.79
C ASN A 42 -4.08 -15.70 1.37
N LEU A 43 -4.78 -14.58 1.16
CA LEU A 43 -4.81 -13.91 -0.14
C LEU A 43 -3.42 -13.33 -0.47
N PRO A 44 -2.74 -13.78 -1.55
CA PRO A 44 -1.46 -13.20 -1.93
C PRO A 44 -1.68 -11.90 -2.68
N CYS A 45 -0.79 -10.91 -2.57
CA CYS A 45 -0.84 -9.72 -3.41
C CYS A 45 -0.56 -10.11 -4.87
N PRO A 46 -1.39 -9.70 -5.85
CA PRO A 46 -1.20 -10.07 -7.25
C PRO A 46 0.10 -9.49 -7.85
N TYR A 47 0.73 -8.50 -7.20
CA TYR A 47 1.94 -7.86 -7.71
C TYR A 47 3.23 -8.43 -7.11
N CYS A 48 3.29 -8.64 -5.79
CA CYS A 48 4.51 -9.13 -5.13
C CYS A 48 4.39 -10.53 -4.55
N GLY A 49 3.20 -11.12 -4.51
CA GLY A 49 2.96 -12.46 -3.95
C GLY A 49 3.01 -12.53 -2.42
N LYS A 50 3.34 -11.43 -1.72
CA LYS A 50 3.24 -11.37 -0.26
C LYS A 50 1.80 -11.53 0.17
N ARG A 51 1.57 -12.35 1.21
CA ARG A 51 0.24 -12.52 1.79
C ARG A 51 -0.24 -11.19 2.36
N ILE A 52 -1.50 -10.89 2.08
CA ILE A 52 -2.20 -9.71 2.56
C ILE A 52 -2.79 -10.06 3.92
N ILE A 53 -2.52 -9.23 4.92
CA ILE A 53 -3.13 -9.36 6.25
C ILE A 53 -4.60 -8.99 6.11
N GLN A 54 -5.50 -9.85 6.58
CA GLN A 54 -6.94 -9.60 6.52
C GLN A 54 -7.28 -8.27 7.21
N LYS A 55 -8.23 -7.53 6.63
CA LYS A 55 -8.61 -6.20 7.15
C LYS A 55 -9.07 -6.28 8.60
N VAL A 56 -9.90 -7.25 8.97
CA VAL A 56 -10.36 -7.43 10.36
C VAL A 56 -9.20 -7.66 11.34
N ILE A 57 -8.19 -8.43 10.94
CA ILE A 57 -7.00 -8.67 11.78
C ILE A 57 -6.16 -7.41 11.88
N TYR A 58 -5.89 -6.75 10.75
CA TYR A 58 -5.15 -5.49 10.71
C TYR A 58 -5.81 -4.43 11.60
N GLU A 59 -7.11 -4.18 11.44
CA GLU A 59 -7.85 -3.19 12.23
C GLU A 59 -7.86 -3.54 13.71
N SER A 60 -8.08 -4.82 14.06
CA SER A 60 -7.99 -5.29 15.45
C SER A 60 -6.62 -5.02 16.07
N MET A 61 -5.52 -5.31 15.36
CA MET A 61 -4.17 -5.00 15.84
C MET A 61 -3.95 -3.50 16.03
N ILE A 62 -4.38 -2.68 15.07
CA ILE A 62 -4.25 -1.22 15.16
C ILE A 62 -5.01 -0.66 16.37
N HIS A 63 -6.19 -1.18 16.67
CA HIS A 63 -6.94 -0.81 17.88
C HIS A 63 -6.19 -1.24 19.14
N GLN A 64 -5.78 -2.50 19.21
CA GLN A 64 -5.05 -3.03 20.36
C GLN A 64 -3.75 -2.25 20.65
N PHE A 65 -2.98 -1.89 19.62
CA PHE A 65 -1.76 -1.10 19.78
C PHE A 65 -2.04 0.29 20.38
N LYS A 66 -3.16 0.91 20.04
CA LYS A 66 -3.57 2.21 20.60
C LYS A 66 -4.05 2.09 22.04
N ASP A 67 -4.75 1.02 22.37
CA ASP A 67 -5.19 0.78 23.75
C ASP A 67 -3.99 0.57 24.69
N TRP A 68 -3.02 -0.24 24.27
CA TRP A 68 -1.77 -0.41 25.02
C TRP A 68 -0.93 0.86 25.12
N GLU A 69 -0.93 1.70 24.08
CA GLU A 69 -0.30 3.02 24.16
C GLU A 69 -0.97 3.87 25.26
N THR A 70 -2.30 3.90 25.31
CA THR A 70 -3.03 4.61 26.37
C THR A 70 -2.71 4.05 27.75
N ASP A 71 -2.69 2.73 27.91
CA ASP A 71 -2.37 2.10 29.18
C ASP A 71 -0.91 2.36 29.61
N PHE A 72 0.03 2.33 28.68
CA PHE A 72 1.43 2.72 28.92
C PHE A 72 1.54 4.18 29.36
N LEU A 73 0.89 5.11 28.64
CA LEU A 73 0.90 6.54 28.98
C LEU A 73 0.23 6.83 30.33
N SER A 74 -0.73 6.01 30.75
CA SER A 74 -1.40 6.10 32.06
C SER A 74 -0.64 5.41 33.20
N GLY A 75 0.49 4.75 32.91
CA GLY A 75 1.30 4.02 33.90
C GLY A 75 0.76 2.64 34.28
N LYS A 76 -0.27 2.12 33.61
CA LYS A 76 -0.81 0.78 33.85
C LYS A 76 0.03 -0.34 33.23
N LEU A 77 0.78 -0.03 32.18
CA LEU A 77 1.76 -0.93 31.56
C LEU A 77 3.16 -0.37 31.73
N SER A 78 4.12 -1.20 32.13
CA SER A 78 5.53 -0.84 32.04
C SER A 78 5.99 -0.78 30.58
N ALA A 79 7.08 -0.06 30.31
CA ALA A 79 7.69 -0.02 28.98
C ALA A 79 8.12 -1.42 28.47
N SER A 80 8.47 -2.31 29.40
CA SER A 80 8.84 -3.68 29.13
C SER A 80 7.67 -4.52 28.66
N GLU A 81 6.59 -4.53 29.44
CA GLU A 81 5.36 -5.24 29.09
C GLU A 81 4.78 -4.70 27.78
N TYR A 82 4.75 -3.38 27.62
CA TYR A 82 4.22 -2.75 26.43
C TYR A 82 4.97 -3.18 25.16
N SER A 83 6.31 -3.10 25.17
CA SER A 83 7.11 -3.50 24.00
C SER A 83 7.06 -5.00 23.75
N ALA A 84 7.05 -5.82 24.81
CA ALA A 84 6.92 -7.26 24.70
C ALA A 84 5.58 -7.65 24.05
N GLN A 85 4.47 -7.03 24.46
CA GLN A 85 3.14 -7.26 23.88
C GLN A 85 3.08 -6.89 22.39
N LEU A 86 3.65 -5.74 22.01
CA LEU A 86 3.74 -5.32 20.61
C LEU A 86 4.55 -6.33 19.78
N ILE A 87 5.74 -6.72 20.26
CA ILE A 87 6.61 -7.68 19.56
C ILE A 87 5.93 -9.05 19.45
N GLN A 88 5.31 -9.55 20.54
CA GLN A 88 4.63 -10.84 20.57
C GLN A 88 3.47 -10.87 19.56
N THR A 89 2.67 -9.81 19.50
CA THR A 89 1.53 -9.70 18.58
C THR A 89 1.96 -9.64 17.12
N LEU A 90 3.08 -8.97 16.85
CA LEU A 90 3.65 -8.83 15.50
C LEU A 90 4.40 -10.09 15.04
N SER A 91 4.91 -10.90 15.96
CA SER A 91 5.81 -12.03 15.65
C SER A 91 5.22 -13.07 14.67
N PRO A 92 3.92 -13.45 14.74
CA PRO A 92 3.30 -14.36 13.78
C PRO A 92 3.27 -13.83 12.33
N PHE A 93 3.33 -12.52 12.14
CA PHE A 93 3.21 -11.86 10.83
C PHE A 93 4.58 -11.56 10.18
N GLN A 94 5.69 -12.04 10.74
CA GLN A 94 7.03 -11.74 10.23
C GLN A 94 7.25 -12.15 8.77
N GLU A 95 6.62 -13.24 8.32
CA GLU A 95 6.68 -13.67 6.91
C GLU A 95 5.93 -12.71 5.98
N ASP A 96 4.91 -12.03 6.50
CA ASP A 96 4.12 -11.04 5.78
C ASP A 96 4.85 -9.72 5.64
N PHE A 97 5.84 -9.44 6.49
CA PHE A 97 6.59 -8.19 6.41
C PHE A 97 7.30 -8.05 5.07
N HIS A 98 7.28 -6.81 4.57
CA HIS A 98 8.15 -6.40 3.49
C HIS A 98 9.61 -6.29 3.99
N PRO A 99 10.62 -6.32 3.10
CA PRO A 99 12.01 -6.51 3.50
C PRO A 99 12.54 -5.48 4.51
N ILE A 100 12.08 -4.22 4.42
CA ILE A 100 12.53 -3.14 5.31
C ILE A 100 11.95 -3.30 6.70
N GLU A 101 10.66 -3.61 6.78
CA GLU A 101 9.90 -3.87 7.99
C GLU A 101 10.50 -5.08 8.71
N ALA A 102 10.78 -6.17 7.99
CA ALA A 102 11.43 -7.36 8.54
C ALA A 102 12.83 -7.04 9.11
N ALA A 103 13.64 -6.29 8.37
CA ALA A 103 14.98 -5.91 8.81
C ALA A 103 14.96 -5.04 10.08
N VAL A 104 14.06 -4.05 10.13
CA VAL A 104 13.93 -3.16 11.29
C VAL A 104 13.31 -3.88 12.48
N PHE A 105 12.28 -4.70 12.27
CA PHE A 105 11.65 -5.48 13.33
C PHE A 105 12.66 -6.42 14.00
N LYS A 106 13.52 -7.09 13.22
CA LYS A 106 14.60 -7.92 13.74
C LYS A 106 15.57 -7.13 14.62
N ARG A 107 15.95 -5.92 14.20
CA ARG A 107 16.85 -5.02 14.96
C ARG A 107 16.19 -4.58 16.27
N LEU A 108 14.95 -4.09 16.23
CA LEU A 108 14.24 -3.63 17.42
C LEU A 108 13.97 -4.76 18.40
N SER A 109 13.52 -5.93 17.92
CA SER A 109 13.31 -7.10 18.78
C SER A 109 14.63 -7.57 19.42
N GLY A 110 15.75 -7.47 18.69
CA GLY A 110 17.08 -7.70 19.24
C GLY A 110 17.49 -6.68 20.31
N ALA A 111 17.17 -5.41 20.11
CA ALA A 111 17.49 -4.34 21.05
C ALA A 111 16.62 -4.40 22.32
N HIS A 112 15.34 -4.72 22.19
CA HIS A 112 14.44 -4.93 23.32
C HIS A 112 14.89 -6.11 24.20
N ARG A 113 15.35 -7.22 23.61
CA ARG A 113 15.92 -8.33 24.39
C ARG A 113 17.14 -7.92 25.24
N LYS A 114 17.89 -6.91 24.81
CA LYS A 114 19.06 -6.39 25.53
C LYS A 114 18.71 -5.30 26.54
N ASN A 115 17.65 -4.54 26.27
CA ASN A 115 17.18 -3.41 27.08
C ASN A 115 15.66 -3.53 27.25
N PRO A 116 15.18 -4.53 27.99
CA PRO A 116 13.76 -4.84 28.09
C PRO A 116 12.96 -3.71 28.75
N GLU A 117 13.59 -2.85 29.54
CA GLU A 117 12.99 -1.72 30.23
C GLU A 117 12.63 -0.54 29.32
N LYS A 118 13.01 -0.59 28.03
CA LYS A 118 12.77 0.50 27.07
C LYS A 118 11.61 0.21 26.14
N SER A 119 10.86 1.27 25.82
CA SER A 119 9.82 1.24 24.81
C SER A 119 10.42 1.12 23.39
N LEU A 120 9.65 0.64 22.40
CA LEU A 120 10.11 0.63 21.00
C LEU A 120 10.51 2.04 20.52
N GLN A 121 9.82 3.08 20.98
CA GLN A 121 10.17 4.47 20.70
C GLN A 121 11.55 4.85 21.28
N GLN A 122 11.84 4.48 22.52
CA GLN A 122 13.14 4.77 23.13
C GLN A 122 14.26 4.03 22.39
N LEU A 123 14.02 2.75 22.06
CA LEU A 123 14.98 1.94 21.32
C LEU A 123 15.28 2.50 19.92
N ILE A 124 14.26 2.97 19.18
CA ILE A 124 14.49 3.51 17.83
C ILE A 124 15.22 4.87 17.89
N VAL A 125 15.02 5.66 18.95
CA VAL A 125 15.78 6.89 19.19
C VAL A 125 17.25 6.58 19.46
N GLU A 126 17.55 5.55 20.26
CA GLU A 126 18.93 5.12 20.50
C GLU A 126 19.64 4.58 19.25
N MET A 127 18.89 3.99 18.33
CA MET A 127 19.42 3.56 17.02
C MET A 127 19.67 4.72 16.06
N ARG A 128 19.09 5.90 16.29
CA ARG A 128 19.11 7.03 15.35
C ARG A 128 20.53 7.48 14.99
N PRO A 129 21.49 7.70 15.92
CA PRO A 129 22.78 8.30 15.58
C PRO A 129 23.56 7.48 14.53
N GLU A 130 23.58 6.16 14.70
CA GLU A 130 24.22 5.25 13.76
C GLU A 130 23.46 5.20 12.43
N ALA A 131 22.13 5.05 12.47
CA ALA A 131 21.30 5.03 11.28
C ALA A 131 21.45 6.31 10.44
N LEU A 132 21.45 7.47 11.10
CA LEU A 132 21.62 8.79 10.47
C LEU A 132 22.98 8.92 9.78
N LYS A 133 24.07 8.47 10.44
CA LYS A 133 25.41 8.46 9.85
C LYS A 133 25.46 7.68 8.53
N TYR A 134 24.88 6.46 8.51
CA TYR A 134 24.85 5.65 7.30
C TYR A 134 23.89 6.21 6.23
N LEU A 135 22.78 6.82 6.65
CA LEU A 135 21.85 7.48 5.75
C LEU A 135 22.52 8.66 5.05
N HIS A 136 23.15 9.57 5.80
CA HIS A 136 23.88 10.72 5.26
C HIS A 136 24.98 10.28 4.31
N LYS A 137 25.76 9.25 4.66
CA LYS A 137 26.79 8.70 3.75
C LYS A 137 26.19 8.27 2.40
N THR A 138 25.03 7.64 2.43
CA THR A 138 24.33 7.17 1.22
C THR A 138 23.78 8.33 0.41
N GLU A 139 23.10 9.27 1.06
CA GLU A 139 22.49 10.44 0.40
C GLU A 139 23.55 11.36 -0.20
N LEU A 140 24.62 11.66 0.54
CA LEU A 140 25.72 12.50 0.06
C LEU A 140 26.42 11.86 -1.14
N GLY A 141 26.68 10.55 -1.13
CA GLY A 141 27.25 9.85 -2.29
C GLY A 141 26.34 9.90 -3.53
N ILE A 142 25.03 9.85 -3.36
CA ILE A 142 24.07 10.04 -4.47
C ILE A 142 24.15 11.48 -5.00
N LEU A 143 24.22 12.47 -4.10
CA LEU A 143 24.34 13.88 -4.47
C LEU A 143 25.67 14.18 -5.16
N ASP A 144 26.77 13.55 -4.75
CA ASP A 144 28.08 13.61 -5.42
C ASP A 144 27.97 13.08 -6.85
N ASN A 145 27.39 11.89 -7.03
CA ASN A 145 27.17 11.32 -8.37
C ASN A 145 26.32 12.24 -9.26
N ILE A 146 25.33 12.94 -8.69
CA ILE A 146 24.52 13.91 -9.43
C ILE A 146 25.35 15.14 -9.81
N ALA A 147 26.16 15.67 -8.89
CA ALA A 147 27.04 16.82 -9.18
C ALA A 147 28.02 16.52 -10.33
N ASP A 148 28.57 15.31 -10.37
CA ASP A 148 29.52 14.88 -11.41
C ASP A 148 28.91 14.86 -12.82
N LEU A 149 27.58 14.75 -12.94
CA LEU A 149 26.89 14.84 -14.23
C LEU A 149 26.89 16.27 -14.79
N GLY A 150 27.12 17.27 -13.95
CA GLY A 150 27.18 18.68 -14.33
C GLY A 150 28.20 18.97 -15.43
N LYS A 151 29.29 18.18 -15.51
CA LYS A 151 30.33 18.31 -16.56
C LYS A 151 29.83 18.06 -17.98
N TYR A 152 28.66 17.41 -18.13
CA TYR A 152 28.03 17.15 -19.41
C TYR A 152 26.90 18.13 -19.75
N LEU A 153 26.64 19.11 -18.87
CA LEU A 153 25.58 20.09 -19.05
C LEU A 153 26.14 21.43 -19.55
N PRO A 154 25.34 22.22 -20.29
CA PRO A 154 25.68 23.61 -20.57
C PRO A 154 25.97 24.38 -19.28
N GLU A 155 26.92 25.33 -19.33
CA GLU A 155 27.42 26.05 -18.16
C GLU A 155 26.32 26.63 -17.26
N ARG A 156 25.27 27.24 -17.86
CA ARG A 156 24.13 27.77 -17.09
C ARG A 156 23.38 26.68 -16.31
N ALA A 157 23.21 25.50 -16.91
CA ALA A 157 22.54 24.37 -16.27
C ALA A 157 23.43 23.69 -15.23
N ASN A 158 24.73 23.54 -15.51
CA ASN A 158 25.71 23.04 -14.55
C ASN A 158 25.71 23.90 -13.26
N ARG A 159 25.77 25.22 -13.38
CA ARG A 159 25.70 26.13 -12.21
C ARG A 159 24.41 25.99 -11.41
N ARG A 160 23.27 25.77 -12.08
CA ARG A 160 21.98 25.54 -11.40
C ARG A 160 21.96 24.19 -10.69
N LEU A 161 22.44 23.13 -11.36
CA LEU A 161 22.54 21.80 -10.78
C LEU A 161 23.43 21.81 -9.53
N TYR A 162 24.61 22.43 -9.64
CA TYR A 162 25.52 22.61 -8.52
C TYR A 162 24.83 23.28 -7.32
N ARG A 163 24.10 24.38 -7.54
CA ARG A 163 23.37 25.06 -6.46
C ARG A 163 22.33 24.15 -5.78
N ILE A 164 21.55 23.42 -6.57
CA ILE A 164 20.53 22.48 -6.08
C ILE A 164 21.21 21.38 -5.22
N VAL A 165 22.30 20.81 -5.71
CA VAL A 165 23.05 19.77 -4.98
C VAL A 165 23.67 20.33 -3.71
N SER A 166 24.34 21.48 -3.76
CA SER A 166 24.97 22.09 -2.60
C SER A 166 23.96 22.47 -1.51
N GLU A 167 22.80 22.99 -1.90
CA GLU A 167 21.71 23.23 -0.95
C GLU A 167 21.18 21.91 -0.35
N GLY A 168 21.00 20.87 -1.16
CA GLY A 168 20.64 19.54 -0.69
C GLY A 168 21.63 18.98 0.34
N LYS A 169 22.94 19.06 0.06
CA LYS A 169 24.00 18.62 0.98
C LYS A 169 23.97 19.43 2.28
N SER A 170 23.81 20.75 2.18
CA SER A 170 23.72 21.63 3.35
C SER A 170 22.54 21.25 4.24
N ILE A 171 21.37 20.98 3.67
CA ILE A 171 20.18 20.57 4.43
C ILE A 171 20.38 19.20 5.10
N ILE A 172 21.00 18.23 4.41
CA ILE A 172 21.30 16.91 4.97
C ILE A 172 22.25 17.04 6.17
N LEU A 173 23.32 17.82 6.03
CA LEU A 173 24.32 18.00 7.07
C LEU A 173 23.82 18.80 8.28
N ASP A 174 22.86 19.70 8.09
CA ASP A 174 22.26 20.51 9.17
C ASP A 174 21.40 19.65 10.13
N ASP A 175 20.89 18.49 9.69
CA ASP A 175 19.94 17.60 10.41
C ASP A 175 18.82 18.36 11.16
N ASN A 176 18.39 19.50 10.60
CA ASN A 176 17.41 20.34 11.27
C ASN A 176 16.00 19.74 11.11
N PRO A 177 15.33 19.35 12.22
CA PRO A 177 14.02 18.70 12.15
C PRO A 177 12.92 19.62 11.60
N TYR A 178 13.12 20.95 11.63
CA TYR A 178 12.20 21.94 11.05
C TYR A 178 12.40 22.15 9.55
N ARG A 179 13.60 21.83 9.04
CA ARG A 179 13.96 21.91 7.63
C ARG A 179 14.57 20.57 7.17
N PRO A 180 13.84 19.45 7.23
CA PRO A 180 14.39 18.16 6.83
C PRO A 180 14.58 18.12 5.32
N PHE A 181 15.58 17.37 4.86
CA PHE A 181 15.76 17.09 3.44
C PHE A 181 14.50 16.40 2.88
N ARG A 182 13.97 16.94 1.78
CA ARG A 182 12.75 16.40 1.14
C ARG A 182 13.06 15.98 -0.29
N ARG A 183 13.15 14.66 -0.51
CA ARG A 183 13.31 14.05 -1.84
C ARG A 183 12.36 14.62 -2.90
N LYS A 184 11.07 14.80 -2.57
CA LYS A 184 10.09 15.39 -3.52
C LYS A 184 10.42 16.83 -3.93
N THR A 185 10.91 17.64 -3.00
CA THR A 185 11.34 19.02 -3.29
C THR A 185 12.59 19.00 -4.16
N PHE A 186 13.59 18.19 -3.79
CA PHE A 186 14.83 18.03 -4.54
C PHE A 186 14.61 17.55 -5.97
N LEU A 187 13.75 16.53 -6.17
CA LEU A 187 13.37 16.03 -7.50
C LEU A 187 12.69 17.11 -8.35
N ARG A 188 11.82 17.92 -7.74
CA ARG A 188 11.16 19.04 -8.43
C ARG A 188 12.17 20.08 -8.89
N GLU A 189 13.16 20.39 -8.05
CA GLU A 189 14.23 21.33 -8.37
C GLU A 189 15.10 20.83 -9.52
N ILE A 190 15.50 19.55 -9.53
CA ILE A 190 16.22 18.95 -10.66
C ILE A 190 15.37 18.99 -11.93
N ASN A 191 14.08 18.60 -11.86
CA ASN A 191 13.16 18.68 -13.00
C ASN A 191 13.00 20.12 -13.53
N SER A 192 13.16 21.13 -12.67
CA SER A 192 13.09 22.55 -13.05
C SER A 192 14.28 23.03 -13.87
N LEU A 193 15.30 22.20 -14.12
CA LEU A 193 16.44 22.59 -14.95
C LEU A 193 16.01 22.89 -16.40
N HIS A 194 14.82 22.47 -16.84
CA HIS A 194 14.20 22.78 -18.15
C HIS A 194 15.21 22.66 -19.29
N ILE A 195 15.90 21.51 -19.36
CA ILE A 195 16.76 21.19 -20.48
C ILE A 195 16.01 20.23 -21.38
N THR A 196 16.30 20.29 -22.67
CA THR A 196 15.54 19.59 -23.69
C THR A 196 15.56 18.08 -23.44
N SER A 197 14.60 17.34 -23.99
CA SER A 197 14.53 15.87 -23.91
C SER A 197 15.77 15.15 -24.49
N ARG A 198 16.74 15.87 -25.04
CA ARG A 198 18.03 15.36 -25.54
C ARG A 198 19.17 15.42 -24.51
N ASP A 199 18.96 16.08 -23.38
CA ASP A 199 20.01 16.23 -22.35
C ASP A 199 20.05 15.01 -21.43
N ILE A 200 20.63 13.92 -21.96
CA ILE A 200 20.77 12.61 -21.31
C ILE A 200 21.29 12.75 -19.87
N ALA A 201 22.22 13.67 -19.61
CA ALA A 201 22.76 13.91 -18.28
C ALA A 201 21.70 14.36 -17.25
N VAL A 202 20.68 15.12 -17.64
CA VAL A 202 19.56 15.48 -16.75
C VAL A 202 18.68 14.28 -16.47
N LEU A 203 18.37 13.46 -17.49
CA LEU A 203 17.60 12.23 -17.31
C LEU A 203 18.34 11.27 -16.37
N VAL A 204 19.66 11.14 -16.52
CA VAL A 204 20.51 10.36 -15.61
C VAL A 204 20.53 10.98 -14.21
N ALA A 205 20.55 12.30 -14.07
CA ALA A 205 20.49 12.97 -12.77
C ALA A 205 19.16 12.71 -12.06
N ILE A 206 18.03 12.79 -12.78
CA ILE A 206 16.70 12.47 -12.26
C ILE A 206 16.64 11.01 -11.83
N ASN A 207 17.06 10.08 -12.69
CA ASN A 207 17.09 8.64 -12.38
C ASN A 207 18.01 8.33 -11.19
N THR A 208 19.11 9.06 -11.04
CA THR A 208 20.02 8.93 -9.89
C THR A 208 19.39 9.49 -8.62
N ALA A 209 18.71 10.63 -8.69
CA ALA A 209 17.97 11.22 -7.58
C ALA A 209 16.77 10.35 -7.14
N LEU A 210 16.17 9.59 -8.07
CA LEU A 210 15.12 8.63 -7.72
C LEU A 210 15.63 7.52 -6.79
N LYS A 211 16.95 7.23 -6.78
CA LYS A 211 17.59 6.27 -5.87
C LYS A 211 17.82 6.80 -4.46
N LEU A 212 17.50 8.07 -4.18
CA LEU A 212 17.56 8.61 -2.82
C LEU A 212 16.71 7.76 -1.87
N PRO A 213 17.28 7.32 -0.74
CA PRO A 213 16.65 6.37 0.16
C PRO A 213 15.35 6.91 0.75
N THR A 214 14.40 6.00 0.97
CA THR A 214 13.12 6.27 1.61
C THR A 214 12.88 5.26 2.72
N SER A 215 11.94 5.56 3.63
CA SER A 215 11.53 4.62 4.68
C SER A 215 10.88 3.32 4.17
N SER A 216 10.69 3.20 2.86
CA SER A 216 10.09 2.02 2.22
C SER A 216 11.12 1.16 1.49
N ASP A 217 12.37 1.63 1.35
CA ASP A 217 13.47 0.92 0.66
C ASP A 217 14.80 0.90 1.44
N ASN A 218 14.89 1.60 2.58
CA ASN A 218 16.11 1.69 3.37
C ASN A 218 15.83 1.60 4.89
N PRO A 219 16.43 0.64 5.62
CA PRO A 219 16.21 0.48 7.07
C PRO A 219 16.67 1.69 7.91
N ASN A 220 17.74 2.36 7.49
CA ASN A 220 18.24 3.53 8.21
C ASN A 220 17.32 4.75 7.99
N ALA A 221 16.79 4.93 6.78
CA ALA A 221 15.76 5.94 6.52
C ALA A 221 14.46 5.67 7.30
N PHE A 222 14.10 4.40 7.49
CA PHE A 222 13.02 4.01 8.40
C PHE A 222 13.33 4.46 9.84
N ILE A 223 14.45 4.03 10.41
CA ILE A 223 14.83 4.37 11.79
C ILE A 223 14.84 5.89 11.99
N VAL A 224 15.51 6.63 11.10
CA VAL A 224 15.59 8.10 11.16
C VAL A 224 14.21 8.75 11.07
N LYS A 225 13.28 8.25 10.25
CA LYS A 225 11.93 8.80 10.14
C LYS A 225 11.10 8.55 11.39
N TYR A 226 11.15 7.33 11.93
CA TYR A 226 10.30 6.91 13.05
C TYR A 226 10.93 7.23 14.42
N SER A 227 12.16 7.75 14.47
CA SER A 227 12.77 8.32 15.67
C SER A 227 12.42 9.80 15.92
N GLN A 228 11.64 10.44 15.04
CA GLN A 228 11.42 11.89 15.05
C GLN A 228 10.20 12.31 15.90
N HIS A 229 10.09 13.61 16.13
CA HIS A 229 8.84 14.25 16.53
C HIS A 229 7.80 14.24 15.39
N LYS A 230 6.51 14.17 15.72
CA LYS A 230 5.42 14.30 14.75
C LYS A 230 5.45 15.68 14.08
N LYS A 231 5.24 15.68 12.77
CA LYS A 231 5.33 16.87 11.89
C LYS A 231 4.36 18.01 12.20
N PHE A 232 3.34 17.79 13.04
CA PHE A 232 2.25 18.75 13.24
C PHE A 232 2.15 19.30 14.68
N ASN A 233 2.80 18.65 15.65
CA ASN A 233 2.95 19.15 17.01
C ASN A 233 4.41 18.95 17.42
N LYS A 234 5.14 20.06 17.56
CA LYS A 234 6.59 20.07 17.85
C LYS A 234 6.96 19.35 19.16
N SER A 235 5.99 18.96 19.98
CA SER A 235 6.16 18.32 21.29
C SER A 235 5.85 16.81 21.33
N GLU A 236 5.21 16.21 20.31
CA GLU A 236 4.81 14.81 20.36
C GLU A 236 5.79 13.92 19.58
N PHE A 237 6.33 12.87 20.19
CA PHE A 237 7.15 11.88 19.49
C PHE A 237 6.29 10.92 18.66
N VAL A 238 6.87 10.30 17.64
CA VAL A 238 6.33 9.07 17.05
C VAL A 238 6.21 8.03 18.17
N LYS A 239 5.04 7.41 18.31
CA LYS A 239 4.74 6.49 19.40
C LYS A 239 5.17 5.06 19.09
N SER A 240 5.31 4.21 20.12
CA SER A 240 5.61 2.78 19.91
C SER A 240 4.50 2.10 19.09
N SER A 241 3.25 2.51 19.29
CA SER A 241 2.09 2.07 18.50
C SER A 241 2.17 2.50 17.03
N ASP A 242 2.68 3.70 16.73
CA ASP A 242 2.92 4.17 15.35
C ASP A 242 3.99 3.30 14.66
N ILE A 243 5.05 2.94 15.40
CA ILE A 243 6.13 2.06 14.92
C ILE A 243 5.60 0.65 14.68
N ALA A 244 4.84 0.09 15.62
CA ALA A 244 4.23 -1.24 15.51
C ALA A 244 3.29 -1.33 14.31
N SER A 245 2.38 -0.35 14.17
CA SER A 245 1.45 -0.24 13.04
C SER A 245 2.19 -0.24 11.70
N ARG A 246 3.36 0.39 11.63
CA ARG A 246 4.13 0.50 10.40
C ARG A 246 4.65 -0.86 9.90
N PHE A 247 4.89 -1.85 10.76
CA PHE A 247 5.37 -3.18 10.33
C PHE A 247 4.33 -3.95 9.53
N ILE A 248 3.06 -3.86 9.94
CA ILE A 248 1.94 -4.55 9.28
C ILE A 248 1.30 -3.72 8.17
N LEU A 249 1.45 -2.39 8.19
CA LEU A 249 0.86 -1.49 7.21
C LEU A 249 1.21 -1.87 5.77
N SER A 250 2.46 -2.25 5.49
CA SER A 250 2.87 -2.59 4.11
C SER A 250 2.09 -3.75 3.51
N SER A 251 1.60 -4.66 4.36
CA SER A 251 0.89 -5.87 3.97
C SER A 251 -0.61 -5.78 4.24
N SER A 252 -1.10 -4.61 4.66
CA SER A 252 -2.53 -4.38 4.85
C SER A 252 -3.24 -4.31 3.49
N PRO A 253 -4.55 -4.63 3.45
CA PRO A 253 -5.29 -4.69 2.22
C PRO A 253 -5.64 -3.28 1.73
N THR A 254 -5.58 -3.09 0.43
CA THR A 254 -6.05 -1.89 -0.24
C THR A 254 -6.60 -2.24 -1.63
N VAL A 255 -7.37 -1.34 -2.22
CA VAL A 255 -7.82 -1.48 -3.61
C VAL A 255 -6.88 -0.71 -4.51
N ASP A 256 -6.28 -1.40 -5.47
CA ASP A 256 -5.65 -0.75 -6.62
C ASP A 256 -6.65 -0.68 -7.78
N HIS A 257 -6.68 0.47 -8.45
CA HIS A 257 -7.28 0.58 -9.78
C HIS A 257 -6.23 0.12 -10.79
N VAL A 258 -6.40 -1.10 -11.35
CA VAL A 258 -5.40 -1.73 -12.22
C VAL A 258 -5.07 -0.79 -13.39
N HIS A 259 -6.10 -0.22 -14.02
CA HIS A 259 -6.00 1.01 -14.79
C HIS A 259 -6.19 2.23 -13.87
N PRO A 260 -5.16 3.07 -13.65
CA PRO A 260 -5.27 4.19 -12.72
C PRO A 260 -6.32 5.23 -13.11
N LYS A 261 -7.01 5.80 -12.11
CA LYS A 261 -8.02 6.87 -12.31
C LYS A 261 -7.46 8.09 -13.05
N SER A 262 -6.21 8.49 -12.75
CA SER A 262 -5.53 9.61 -13.42
C SER A 262 -5.32 9.40 -14.92
N LEU A 263 -5.39 8.15 -15.39
CA LEU A 263 -5.25 7.76 -16.79
C LEU A 263 -6.60 7.40 -17.43
N GLY A 264 -7.73 7.69 -16.77
CA GLY A 264 -9.07 7.39 -17.27
C GLY A 264 -9.66 6.06 -16.78
N GLY A 265 -9.03 5.41 -15.80
CA GLY A 265 -9.54 4.19 -15.18
C GLY A 265 -10.91 4.36 -14.53
N ALA A 266 -11.86 3.49 -14.91
CA ALA A 266 -13.20 3.48 -14.34
C ALA A 266 -13.18 2.98 -12.89
N ASP A 267 -14.11 3.49 -12.06
CA ASP A 267 -14.25 3.11 -10.66
C ASP A 267 -15.20 1.92 -10.45
N ILE A 268 -14.95 0.84 -11.19
CA ILE A 268 -15.77 -0.37 -11.22
C ILE A 268 -14.96 -1.57 -10.71
N ASP A 269 -15.65 -2.59 -10.19
CA ASP A 269 -15.00 -3.75 -9.54
C ASP A 269 -14.08 -4.53 -10.48
N THR A 270 -14.37 -4.52 -11.78
CA THR A 270 -13.56 -5.17 -12.82
C THR A 270 -12.21 -4.51 -13.08
N ASN A 271 -12.07 -3.25 -12.66
CA ASN A 271 -10.82 -2.50 -12.70
C ASN A 271 -10.14 -2.48 -11.32
N LYS A 272 -10.61 -3.28 -10.36
CA LYS A 272 -10.12 -3.30 -8.98
C LYS A 272 -9.48 -4.63 -8.63
N ALA A 273 -8.32 -4.57 -8.01
CA ALA A 273 -7.69 -5.73 -7.39
C ALA A 273 -7.37 -5.42 -5.93
N VAL A 274 -7.57 -6.40 -5.04
CA VAL A 274 -7.05 -6.30 -3.68
C VAL A 274 -5.54 -6.49 -3.74
N THR A 275 -4.80 -5.51 -3.23
CA THR A 275 -3.33 -5.51 -3.23
C THR A 275 -2.82 -5.20 -1.82
N CYS A 276 -1.55 -5.50 -1.56
CA CYS A 276 -0.93 -4.97 -0.36
C CYS A 276 -0.67 -3.46 -0.51
N PHE A 277 -0.78 -2.73 0.60
CA PHE A 277 -0.54 -1.29 0.65
C PHE A 277 0.81 -0.88 0.05
N HIS A 278 1.87 -1.68 0.26
CA HIS A 278 3.20 -1.40 -0.29
C HIS A 278 3.18 -1.32 -1.81
N CYS A 279 2.58 -2.31 -2.47
CA CYS A 279 2.55 -2.36 -3.92
C CYS A 279 1.66 -1.27 -4.52
N ASN A 280 0.47 -1.03 -3.94
CA ASN A 280 -0.41 0.04 -4.41
C ASN A 280 0.26 1.42 -4.35
N ASN A 281 0.90 1.75 -3.22
CA ASN A 281 1.59 3.04 -3.06
C ASN A 281 2.83 3.20 -3.95
N ARG A 282 3.41 2.12 -4.45
CA ARG A 282 4.53 2.16 -5.39
C ARG A 282 4.05 2.23 -6.83
N LYS A 283 2.94 1.56 -7.16
CA LYS A 283 2.34 1.62 -8.49
C LYS A 283 1.73 2.98 -8.78
N THR A 284 1.02 3.59 -7.82
CA THR A 284 0.36 4.90 -7.97
C THR A 284 -0.47 5.00 -9.26
N ASP A 285 0.02 5.79 -10.21
CA ASP A 285 -0.53 6.09 -11.52
C ASP A 285 0.31 5.49 -12.67
N ILE A 286 1.32 4.67 -12.35
CA ILE A 286 2.13 3.97 -13.33
C ILE A 286 1.20 3.06 -14.16
N PRO A 287 1.21 3.17 -15.51
CA PRO A 287 0.49 2.25 -16.37
C PRO A 287 0.87 0.81 -16.08
N PHE A 288 -0.10 -0.10 -16.08
CA PHE A 288 0.13 -1.49 -15.66
C PHE A 288 1.22 -2.20 -16.47
N SER A 289 1.25 -2.02 -17.80
CA SER A 289 2.30 -2.56 -18.67
C SER A 289 3.70 -2.04 -18.30
N THR A 290 3.83 -0.76 -17.94
CA THR A 290 5.09 -0.18 -17.43
C THR A 290 5.46 -0.75 -16.07
N TRP A 291 4.49 -0.92 -15.18
CA TRP A 291 4.70 -1.53 -13.87
C TRP A 291 5.27 -2.96 -13.96
N LEU A 292 4.80 -3.75 -14.94
CA LEU A 292 5.27 -5.12 -15.18
C LEU A 292 6.73 -5.21 -15.60
N ILE A 293 7.29 -4.17 -16.23
CA ILE A 293 8.72 -4.13 -16.62
C ILE A 293 9.60 -4.21 -15.37
N ASP A 294 9.26 -3.45 -14.34
CA ASP A 294 10.01 -3.40 -13.07
C ASP A 294 9.58 -4.50 -12.07
N HIS A 295 8.42 -5.12 -12.30
CA HIS A 295 7.80 -6.09 -11.38
C HIS A 295 7.32 -7.35 -12.12
N PRO A 296 8.20 -8.06 -12.86
CA PRO A 296 7.80 -9.21 -13.68
C PRO A 296 7.25 -10.39 -12.87
N GLN A 297 7.53 -10.46 -11.57
CA GLN A 297 6.94 -11.48 -10.70
C GLN A 297 5.40 -11.38 -10.62
N ALA A 298 4.81 -10.23 -10.95
CA ALA A 298 3.36 -10.07 -11.04
C ALA A 298 2.73 -11.00 -12.09
N LEU A 299 3.47 -11.42 -13.12
CA LEU A 299 3.01 -12.37 -14.13
C LEU A 299 2.59 -13.71 -13.51
N ILE A 300 3.32 -14.15 -12.47
CA ILE A 300 3.06 -15.41 -11.77
C ILE A 300 2.09 -15.18 -10.59
N ASN A 301 2.26 -14.06 -9.87
CA ASN A 301 1.48 -13.80 -8.67
C ASN A 301 0.03 -13.41 -8.96
N ALA A 302 -0.27 -12.88 -10.16
CA ALA A 302 -1.65 -12.67 -10.60
C ALA A 302 -2.43 -13.99 -10.67
N GLN A 303 -1.80 -15.07 -11.16
CA GLN A 303 -2.43 -16.39 -11.15
C GLN A 303 -2.65 -16.90 -9.73
N LYS A 304 -1.64 -16.82 -8.86
CA LYS A 304 -1.79 -17.23 -7.44
C LYS A 304 -2.92 -16.50 -6.71
N TYR A 305 -3.12 -15.22 -7.04
CA TYR A 305 -4.24 -14.44 -6.53
C TYR A 305 -5.57 -14.98 -7.05
N ALA A 306 -5.67 -15.27 -8.35
CA ALA A 306 -6.84 -15.86 -8.97
C ALA A 306 -7.15 -17.25 -8.39
N ASP A 307 -6.17 -18.16 -8.33
CA ASP A 307 -6.29 -19.51 -7.77
C ASP A 307 -6.87 -19.50 -6.36
N ARG A 308 -6.38 -18.56 -5.53
CA ARG A 308 -6.87 -18.42 -4.16
C ARG A 308 -8.34 -18.06 -4.11
N ILE A 309 -8.80 -17.19 -5.02
CA ILE A 309 -10.21 -16.79 -5.13
C ILE A 309 -11.05 -17.90 -5.76
N ILE A 310 -10.52 -18.63 -6.76
CA ILE A 310 -11.17 -19.81 -7.35
C ILE A 310 -11.48 -20.84 -6.25
N ASN A 311 -10.52 -21.11 -5.35
CA ASN A 311 -10.75 -22.03 -4.23
C ASN A 311 -11.93 -21.57 -3.34
N GLU A 312 -12.00 -20.28 -3.00
CA GLU A 312 -13.13 -19.75 -2.20
C GLU A 312 -14.46 -19.85 -2.92
N ILE A 313 -14.47 -19.64 -4.23
CA ILE A 313 -15.68 -19.79 -5.05
C ILE A 313 -16.11 -21.26 -5.06
N ASN A 314 -15.17 -22.16 -5.33
CA ASN A 314 -15.42 -23.59 -5.42
C ASN A 314 -15.88 -24.21 -4.10
N GLU A 315 -15.48 -23.64 -2.97
CA GLU A 315 -15.93 -24.01 -1.61
C GLU A 315 -17.26 -23.35 -1.21
N GLY A 316 -17.81 -22.46 -2.04
CA GLY A 316 -19.07 -21.75 -1.74
C GLY A 316 -18.93 -20.57 -0.76
N ASN A 317 -17.70 -20.18 -0.41
CA ASN A 317 -17.41 -19.10 0.54
C ASN A 317 -17.47 -17.70 -0.11
N PHE A 318 -17.43 -17.63 -1.44
CA PHE A 318 -17.43 -16.37 -2.19
C PHE A 318 -18.16 -16.49 -3.54
N SER A 319 -18.98 -15.50 -3.90
CA SER A 319 -19.55 -15.38 -5.25
C SER A 319 -18.76 -14.34 -6.02
N GLY A 320 -17.86 -14.82 -6.88
CA GLY A 320 -16.84 -14.00 -7.55
C GLY A 320 -16.53 -14.42 -8.97
N THR A 321 -17.33 -15.30 -9.58
CA THR A 321 -17.06 -15.87 -10.91
C THR A 321 -16.99 -14.79 -11.98
N THR A 322 -17.95 -13.87 -11.97
CA THR A 322 -17.98 -12.72 -12.90
C THR A 322 -16.77 -11.81 -12.67
N TYR A 323 -16.41 -11.55 -11.41
CA TYR A 323 -15.26 -10.73 -11.06
C TYR A 323 -13.96 -11.30 -11.66
N LEU A 324 -13.70 -12.60 -11.53
CA LEU A 324 -12.48 -13.21 -12.09
C LEU A 324 -12.44 -13.17 -13.62
N LYS A 325 -13.57 -13.45 -14.29
CA LYS A 325 -13.67 -13.37 -15.76
C LYS A 325 -13.41 -11.96 -16.27
N GLU A 326 -13.92 -10.95 -15.57
CA GLU A 326 -13.72 -9.53 -15.94
C GLU A 326 -12.34 -9.01 -15.57
N LEU A 327 -11.78 -9.43 -14.43
CA LEU A 327 -10.41 -9.13 -14.04
C LEU A 327 -9.41 -9.71 -15.06
N ASP A 328 -9.61 -10.95 -15.50
CA ASP A 328 -8.79 -11.57 -16.55
C ASP A 328 -8.78 -10.73 -17.84
N ASN A 329 -9.94 -10.29 -18.31
CA ASN A 329 -10.03 -9.43 -19.49
C ASN A 329 -9.30 -8.08 -19.29
N THR A 330 -9.42 -7.49 -18.10
CA THR A 330 -8.72 -6.26 -17.74
C THR A 330 -7.21 -6.47 -17.73
N LEU A 331 -6.73 -7.54 -17.10
CA LEU A 331 -5.30 -7.87 -17.03
C LEU A 331 -4.75 -8.18 -18.42
N LEU A 332 -5.45 -8.96 -19.23
CA LEU A 332 -5.05 -9.27 -20.62
C LEU A 332 -4.86 -7.99 -21.44
N LYS A 333 -5.82 -7.07 -21.36
CA LYS A 333 -5.76 -5.79 -22.08
C LYS A 333 -4.61 -4.91 -21.58
N LEU A 334 -4.54 -4.68 -20.26
CA LEU A 334 -3.60 -3.70 -19.68
C LEU A 334 -2.16 -4.22 -19.64
N SER A 335 -1.96 -5.52 -19.72
CA SER A 335 -0.64 -6.17 -19.81
C SER A 335 -0.17 -6.38 -21.25
N ASN A 336 -0.94 -5.95 -22.26
CA ASN A 336 -0.69 -6.23 -23.68
C ASN A 336 -0.52 -7.74 -23.97
N GLY A 337 -1.36 -8.57 -23.36
CA GLY A 337 -1.33 -10.02 -23.57
C GLY A 337 -0.40 -10.80 -22.64
N ALA A 338 0.40 -10.13 -21.81
CA ALA A 338 1.38 -10.81 -20.96
C ALA A 338 0.75 -11.59 -19.78
N ILE A 339 -0.45 -11.21 -19.34
CA ILE A 339 -1.21 -11.91 -18.31
C ILE A 339 -2.54 -12.39 -18.88
N ARG A 340 -2.74 -13.71 -18.85
CA ARG A 340 -4.03 -14.37 -19.06
C ARG A 340 -4.22 -15.32 -17.88
N LEU A 341 -5.28 -15.12 -17.11
CA LEU A 341 -5.58 -16.00 -15.98
C LEU A 341 -6.10 -17.34 -16.50
N ASP A 342 -5.58 -18.43 -15.97
CA ASP A 342 -6.19 -19.74 -16.10
C ASP A 342 -7.37 -19.82 -15.15
N LEU A 343 -8.57 -19.96 -15.72
CA LEU A 343 -9.83 -20.07 -14.99
C LEU A 343 -10.49 -21.45 -15.20
N SER A 344 -9.73 -22.44 -15.68
CA SER A 344 -10.26 -23.77 -16.01
C SER A 344 -10.81 -24.53 -14.79
N GLU A 345 -10.27 -24.25 -13.60
CA GLU A 345 -10.73 -24.83 -12.33
C GLU A 345 -11.94 -24.12 -11.71
N LEU A 346 -12.41 -23.02 -12.31
CA LEU A 346 -13.54 -22.25 -11.80
C LEU A 346 -14.87 -22.97 -12.08
N LYS A 347 -15.54 -23.46 -11.03
CA LYS A 347 -16.87 -24.07 -11.14
C LYS A 347 -17.91 -23.00 -11.48
N ASP A 348 -18.88 -23.35 -12.32
CA ASP A 348 -20.01 -22.46 -12.58
C ASP A 348 -20.89 -22.36 -11.32
N GLU A 349 -21.34 -21.14 -10.97
CA GLU A 349 -22.13 -20.90 -9.76
C GLU A 349 -23.42 -21.73 -9.71
N ALA A 350 -23.96 -22.15 -10.87
CA ALA A 350 -25.12 -23.03 -10.98
C ALA A 350 -24.84 -24.49 -10.58
N GLN A 351 -23.59 -24.93 -10.56
CA GLN A 351 -23.18 -26.27 -10.13
C GLN A 351 -23.00 -26.38 -8.61
N LEU A 352 -22.76 -25.25 -7.93
CA LEU A 352 -22.52 -25.17 -6.48
C LEU A 352 -23.80 -25.24 -5.64
N THR A 353 -24.97 -24.99 -6.23
CA THR A 353 -26.27 -24.98 -5.52
C THR A 353 -26.94 -26.35 -5.44
N ASN A 354 -26.38 -27.40 -6.05
CA ASN A 354 -26.99 -28.74 -6.13
C ASN A 354 -26.33 -29.79 -5.22
N GLU A 355 -25.37 -29.41 -4.38
CA GLU A 355 -24.66 -30.32 -3.46
C GLU A 355 -24.96 -30.07 -1.97
N VAL A 356 -26.10 -29.43 -1.64
CA VAL A 356 -26.59 -29.26 -0.25
C VAL A 356 -27.69 -30.26 0.08
#